data_AF-A0A9E2S582-F1
#
_entry.id   AF-A0A9E2S582-F1
#
_cell.length_a   1.000
_cell.length_b   1.000
_cell.length_c   1.000
_cell.angle_alpha   90.00
_cell.angle_beta   90.00
_cell.angle_gamma   90.00
#
_symmetry.space_group_name_H-M   'P 1'
#
loop_
_entity.id
_entity.type
_entity.pdbx_description
1 polymer ?
#
loop_
_entity_poly.entity_id
_entity_poly.type
_entity_poly.pdbx_seq_one_letter_code
_entity_poly.pdbx_strand_id
1 'polypeptide(L)'
;MLIAYSCVIIAACLPYLWAVIAKGSAPGYNNKDPRGWIAKQDSYKVRNAYSAHLNAFEAFPAFAAAVLMAQFAQVDPQRIAWLAMAFIVFRILHGVFYITVQQALRSLSWLGGFLCVITLMVSAVLKVGG
;
A
#
# COMPACT_ATOMS: atom_id res chain seq x y z
N MET A 1 -17.51 -6.60 7.76
CA MET A 1 -16.79 -5.66 8.65
C MET A 1 -15.43 -6.16 9.10
N LEU A 2 -15.30 -7.36 9.71
CA LEU A 2 -14.01 -7.92 10.12
C LEU A 2 -12.94 -7.90 9.00
N ILE A 3 -13.31 -8.35 7.80
CA ILE A 3 -12.39 -8.41 6.64
C ILE A 3 -11.80 -7.02 6.32
N ALA A 4 -12.63 -5.97 6.28
CA ALA A 4 -12.16 -4.62 5.96
C ALA A 4 -11.16 -4.10 6.99
N TYR A 5 -11.40 -4.35 8.29
CA TYR A 5 -10.45 -3.99 9.33
C TYR A 5 -9.15 -4.80 9.26
N SER A 6 -9.25 -6.10 8.98
CA SER A 6 -8.06 -6.93 8.71
C SER A 6 -7.25 -6.37 7.55
N CYS A 7 -7.89 -5.93 6.47
CA CYS A 7 -7.20 -5.27 5.35
C CYS A 7 -6.50 -3.98 5.78
N VAL A 8 -7.12 -3.14 6.63
CA VAL A 8 -6.46 -1.93 7.15
C VAL A 8 -5.21 -2.29 7.95
N ILE A 9 -5.27 -3.32 8.81
CA ILE A 9 -4.11 -3.81 9.55
C ILE A 9 -3.01 -4.31 8.61
N ILE A 10 -3.37 -5.12 7.60
CA ILE A 10 -2.42 -5.62 6.61
C ILE A 10 -1.77 -4.45 5.84
N ALA A 11 -2.56 -3.46 5.42
CA ALA A 11 -2.06 -2.27 4.74
C ALA A 11 -1.10 -1.46 5.63
N ALA A 12 -1.37 -1.36 6.93
CA ALA A 12 -0.48 -0.68 7.88
C ALA A 12 0.85 -1.42 8.08
N CYS A 13 0.83 -2.76 8.02
CA CYS A 13 2.03 -3.59 8.17
C CYS A 13 2.88 -3.65 6.89
N LEU A 14 2.25 -3.51 5.72
CA LEU A 14 2.90 -3.71 4.42
C LEU A 14 4.13 -2.82 4.16
N PRO A 15 4.17 -1.51 4.52
CA PRO A 15 5.37 -0.71 4.37
C PRO A 15 6.58 -1.29 5.11
N TYR A 16 6.37 -1.85 6.31
CA TYR A 16 7.45 -2.42 7.11
C TYR A 16 8.03 -3.68 6.49
N LEU A 17 7.20 -4.49 5.84
CA LEU A 17 7.65 -5.64 5.06
C LEU A 17 8.66 -5.22 3.98
N TRP A 18 8.35 -4.17 3.23
CA TRP A 18 9.26 -3.64 2.19
C TRP A 18 10.56 -3.06 2.78
N ALA A 19 10.49 -2.41 3.94
CA ALA A 19 11.69 -1.93 4.64
C ALA A 19 12.61 -3.07 5.08
N VAL A 20 12.06 -4.17 5.59
CA VAL A 20 12.86 -5.35 5.98
C VAL A 20 13.56 -5.93 4.75
N ILE A 21 12.83 -6.06 3.63
CA ILE A 21 13.41 -6.54 2.36
C ILE A 21 14.52 -5.59 1.87
N ALA A 22 14.32 -4.27 1.95
CA ALA A 22 15.33 -3.29 1.57
C ALA A 22 16.61 -3.44 2.39
N LYS A 23 16.49 -3.53 3.72
CA LYS A 23 17.62 -3.67 4.64
C LYS A 23 18.36 -5.00 4.50
N GLY A 24 17.64 -6.07 4.16
CA GLY A 24 18.23 -7.40 3.94
C GLY A 24 18.83 -7.60 2.55
N SER A 25 18.71 -6.64 1.64
CA SER A 25 19.14 -6.78 0.24
C SER A 25 20.60 -6.38 -0.02
N ALA A 26 21.35 -5.91 0.99
CA ALA A 26 22.79 -5.67 0.90
C ALA A 26 23.48 -5.88 2.26
N PRO A 27 24.76 -6.34 2.27
CA PRO A 27 25.51 -6.55 3.51
C PRO A 27 25.91 -5.24 4.20
N GLY A 28 26.24 -5.31 5.49
CA GLY A 28 26.80 -4.17 6.23
C GLY A 28 25.77 -3.10 6.63
N TYR A 29 24.51 -3.48 6.84
CA TYR A 29 23.46 -2.56 7.29
C TYR A 29 23.87 -1.81 8.57
N ASN A 30 23.92 -0.48 8.49
CA ASN A 30 24.26 0.37 9.61
C ASN A 30 23.00 0.79 10.38
N ASN A 31 22.82 0.25 11.59
CA ASN A 31 21.67 0.57 12.41
C ASN A 31 21.78 1.93 13.15
N LYS A 32 22.97 2.55 13.17
CA LYS A 32 23.17 3.90 13.74
C LYS A 32 22.70 5.01 12.80
N ASP A 33 22.77 4.79 11.49
CA ASP A 33 22.22 5.69 10.47
C ASP A 33 21.52 4.88 9.36
N PRO A 34 20.29 4.40 9.62
CA PRO A 34 19.56 3.57 8.66
C PRO A 34 19.26 4.28 7.34
N ARG A 35 18.91 5.56 7.39
CA ARG A 35 18.52 6.33 6.20
C ARG A 35 19.73 6.73 5.37
N GLY A 36 20.82 7.14 6.02
CA GLY A 36 22.07 7.43 5.31
C GLY A 36 22.74 6.17 4.75
N TRP A 37 22.58 5.00 5.37
CA TRP A 37 23.04 3.73 4.78
C TRP A 37 22.30 3.43 3.47
N ILE A 38 20.96 3.55 3.46
CA ILE A 38 20.15 3.32 2.26
C ILE A 38 20.52 4.31 1.15
N ALA A 39 20.72 5.59 1.48
CA ALA A 39 21.08 6.63 0.52
C ALA A 39 22.43 6.39 -0.18
N LYS A 40 23.34 5.64 0.47
CA LYS A 40 24.66 5.28 -0.06
C LYS A 40 24.68 3.95 -0.82
N GLN A 41 23.54 3.25 -0.96
CA GLN A 41 23.50 1.97 -1.66
C GLN A 41 23.42 2.15 -3.18
N ASP A 42 24.36 1.53 -3.89
CA ASP A 42 24.30 1.39 -5.36
C ASP A 42 23.37 0.26 -5.82
N SER A 43 23.00 -0.64 -4.91
CA SER A 43 22.10 -1.75 -5.22
C SER A 43 20.70 -1.26 -5.59
N TYR A 44 20.32 -1.47 -6.85
CA TYR A 44 18.96 -1.23 -7.34
C TYR A 44 17.90 -1.91 -6.47
N LYS A 45 18.19 -3.12 -5.96
CA LYS A 45 17.24 -3.87 -5.12
C LYS A 45 16.96 -3.16 -3.80
N VAL A 46 18.00 -2.61 -3.14
CA VAL A 46 17.84 -1.86 -1.88
C VAL A 46 17.05 -0.57 -2.14
N ARG A 47 17.45 0.19 -3.17
CA ARG A 47 16.77 1.45 -3.53
C ARG A 47 15.31 1.22 -3.90
N ASN A 48 15.02 0.21 -4.71
CA ASN A 48 13.68 -0.10 -5.17
C ASN A 48 12.78 -0.60 -4.03
N ALA A 49 13.28 -1.49 -3.17
CA ALA A 49 12.53 -1.93 -2.00
C ALA A 49 12.25 -0.77 -1.02
N TYR A 50 13.20 0.16 -0.86
CA TYR A 50 12.99 1.36 -0.04
C TYR A 50 11.96 2.32 -0.66
N SER A 51 11.99 2.53 -1.97
CA SER A 51 10.97 3.32 -2.65
C SER A 51 9.58 2.66 -2.59
N ALA A 52 9.50 1.33 -2.65
CA ALA A 52 8.24 0.60 -2.44
C ALA A 52 7.69 0.80 -1.02
N HIS A 53 8.57 0.82 -0.02
CA HIS A 53 8.23 1.16 1.37
C HIS A 53 7.62 2.57 1.49
N LEU A 54 8.29 3.58 0.92
CA LEU A 54 7.78 4.96 0.95
C LEU A 54 6.41 5.08 0.26
N ASN A 55 6.26 4.48 -0.92
CA ASN A 55 4.99 4.51 -1.62
C ASN A 55 3.86 3.80 -0.86
N ALA A 56 4.18 2.76 -0.08
CA ALA A 56 3.21 2.11 0.80
C ALA A 56 2.77 3.01 1.95
N PHE A 57 3.67 3.82 2.50
CA PHE A 57 3.30 4.84 3.48
C PHE A 57 2.43 5.95 2.89
N GLU A 58 2.66 6.37 1.66
CA GLU A 58 1.84 7.39 0.98
C GLU A 58 0.41 6.90 0.70
N ALA A 59 0.27 5.64 0.29
CA ALA A 59 -1.03 5.07 -0.08
C ALA A 59 -1.90 4.72 1.14
N PHE A 60 -1.30 4.43 2.30
CA PHE A 60 -2.01 3.93 3.48
C PHE A 60 -3.04 4.93 4.05
N PRO A 61 -2.72 6.22 4.31
CA PRO A 61 -3.65 7.17 4.90
C PRO A 61 -4.94 7.33 4.08
N ALA A 62 -4.79 7.44 2.76
CA ALA A 62 -5.93 7.58 1.85
C ALA A 62 -6.82 6.32 1.87
N PHE A 63 -6.22 5.13 1.89
CA PHE A 63 -6.97 3.88 2.00
C PHE A 63 -7.70 3.73 3.33
N ALA A 64 -7.02 3.97 4.45
CA ALA A 64 -7.61 3.90 5.77
C ALA A 64 -8.79 4.88 5.90
N ALA A 65 -8.60 6.12 5.45
CA ALA A 65 -9.67 7.12 5.42
C ALA A 65 -10.85 6.68 4.55
N ALA A 66 -10.61 6.14 3.35
CA ALA A 66 -11.66 5.69 2.44
C ALA A 66 -12.49 4.53 3.01
N VAL A 67 -11.85 3.55 3.67
CA VAL A 67 -12.56 2.44 4.33
C VAL A 67 -13.43 2.95 5.46
N LEU A 68 -12.90 3.82 6.33
CA LEU A 68 -13.64 4.39 7.45
C LEU A 68 -14.80 5.27 6.95
N MET A 69 -14.55 6.10 5.95
CA MET A 69 -15.56 6.96 5.32
C MET A 69 -16.72 6.14 4.74
N ALA A 70 -16.43 5.06 4.00
CA ALA A 70 -17.45 4.17 3.46
C ALA A 70 -18.24 3.44 4.56
N GLN A 71 -17.59 3.04 5.65
CA GLN A 71 -18.28 2.43 6.79
C GLN A 71 -19.19 3.43 7.52
N PHE A 72 -18.72 4.65 7.78
CA PHE A 72 -19.53 5.68 8.42
C PHE A 72 -20.73 6.07 7.58
N ALA A 73 -20.57 6.12 6.26
CA ALA A 73 -21.66 6.32 5.31
C ALA A 73 -22.63 5.13 5.19
N GLN A 74 -22.42 4.02 5.91
CA GLN A 74 -23.24 2.81 5.82
C GLN A 74 -23.33 2.23 4.39
N VAL A 75 -22.22 2.29 3.65
CA VAL A 75 -22.08 1.56 2.38
C VAL A 75 -22.12 0.06 2.66
N ASP A 76 -22.66 -0.72 1.71
CA ASP A 76 -22.75 -2.18 1.81
C ASP A 76 -21.44 -2.82 2.32
N PRO A 77 -21.46 -3.52 3.47
CA PRO A 77 -20.28 -4.13 4.07
C PRO A 77 -19.54 -5.10 3.13
N GLN A 78 -20.28 -5.80 2.25
CA GLN A 78 -19.69 -6.76 1.32
C GLN A 78 -18.89 -6.04 0.23
N ARG A 79 -19.43 -4.96 -0.33
CA ARG A 79 -18.71 -4.08 -1.27
C ARG A 79 -17.43 -3.51 -0.67
N ILE A 80 -17.47 -3.02 0.57
CA ILE A 80 -16.29 -2.50 1.25
C ILE A 80 -15.22 -3.60 1.39
N ALA A 81 -15.62 -4.81 1.79
CA ALA A 81 -14.71 -5.93 1.95
C ALA A 81 -14.03 -6.33 0.63
N TRP A 82 -14.79 -6.41 -0.47
CA TRP A 82 -14.22 -6.71 -1.80
C TRP A 82 -13.19 -5.68 -2.25
N LEU A 83 -13.51 -4.38 -2.13
CA LEU A 83 -12.61 -3.30 -2.51
C LEU A 83 -11.36 -3.24 -1.62
N ALA A 84 -11.53 -3.51 -0.31
CA ALA A 84 -10.41 -3.58 0.62
C ALA A 84 -9.45 -4.74 0.31
N MET A 85 -9.99 -5.92 0.01
CA MET A 85 -9.17 -7.07 -0.41
C MET A 85 -8.45 -6.80 -1.74
N ALA A 86 -9.16 -6.25 -2.73
CA ALA A 86 -8.59 -5.89 -4.01
C ALA A 86 -7.44 -4.88 -3.85
N PHE A 87 -7.62 -3.86 -3.00
CA PHE A 87 -6.55 -2.91 -2.68
C PHE A 87 -5.30 -3.62 -2.14
N ILE A 88 -5.44 -4.54 -1.17
CA ILE A 88 -4.30 -5.28 -0.62
C ILE A 88 -3.56 -6.07 -1.69
N VAL A 89 -4.31 -6.79 -2.55
CA VAL A 89 -3.71 -7.54 -3.67
C VAL A 89 -2.92 -6.61 -4.58
N PHE A 90 -3.50 -5.46 -4.97
CA PHE A 90 -2.80 -4.47 -5.79
C PHE A 90 -1.56 -3.91 -5.11
N ARG A 91 -1.59 -3.66 -3.78
CA ARG A 91 -0.43 -3.15 -3.05
C ARG A 91 0.69 -4.17 -2.92
N ILE A 92 0.36 -5.45 -2.74
CA ILE A 92 1.35 -6.54 -2.73
C ILE A 92 2.00 -6.64 -4.12
N LEU A 93 1.19 -6.72 -5.17
CA LEU A 93 1.66 -6.79 -6.55
C LEU A 93 2.53 -5.58 -6.91
N HIS A 94 2.10 -4.38 -6.54
CA HIS A 94 2.84 -3.14 -6.77
C HIS A 94 4.24 -3.21 -6.14
N GLY A 95 4.36 -3.65 -4.89
CA GLY A 95 5.66 -3.80 -4.22
C GLY A 95 6.55 -4.86 -4.87
N VAL A 96 5.98 -6.02 -5.28
CA VAL A 96 6.72 -7.05 -6.02
C VAL A 96 7.24 -6.51 -7.35
N PHE A 97 6.38 -5.84 -8.14
CA PHE A 97 6.78 -5.25 -9.42
C PHE A 97 7.79 -4.10 -9.27
N TYR A 98 7.76 -3.41 -8.14
CA TYR A 98 8.78 -2.42 -7.80
C TYR A 98 10.16 -3.08 -7.67
N ILE A 99 10.23 -4.20 -6.94
CA ILE A 99 11.49 -4.91 -6.69
C ILE A 99 11.99 -5.62 -7.97
N THR A 100 11.09 -6.18 -8.78
CA THR A 100 11.43 -6.86 -10.04
C THR A 100 11.59 -5.94 -11.24
N VAL A 101 11.50 -4.61 -11.05
CA VAL A 101 11.71 -3.59 -12.09
C VAL A 101 10.70 -3.67 -13.25
N GLN A 102 9.50 -4.20 -13.00
CA GLN A 102 8.43 -4.34 -14.01
C GLN A 102 7.58 -3.06 -14.09
N GLN A 103 8.05 -2.07 -14.85
CA GLN A 103 7.52 -0.71 -14.84
C GLN A 103 6.03 -0.61 -15.22
N ALA A 104 5.61 -1.28 -16.30
CA ALA A 104 4.22 -1.21 -16.78
C ALA A 104 3.24 -1.85 -15.77
N LEU A 105 3.58 -3.03 -15.25
CA LEU A 105 2.77 -3.75 -14.26
C LEU A 105 2.73 -3.00 -12.91
N ARG A 106 3.82 -2.32 -12.55
CA ARG A 106 3.85 -1.43 -11.40
C ARG A 106 2.83 -0.30 -11.56
N SER A 107 2.82 0.42 -12.68
CA SER A 107 1.85 1.49 -12.90
C SER A 107 0.40 0.99 -12.92
N LEU A 108 0.16 -0.18 -13.53
CA LEU A 108 -1.17 -0.78 -13.58
C LEU A 108 -1.68 -1.19 -12.18
N SER A 109 -0.84 -1.83 -11.37
CA SER A 109 -1.19 -2.21 -10.00
C SER A 109 -1.38 -1.00 -9.09
N TRP A 110 -0.57 0.06 -9.28
CA TRP A 110 -0.78 1.34 -8.59
C TRP A 110 -2.15 1.93 -8.93
N LEU A 111 -2.50 2.00 -10.22
CA LEU A 111 -3.78 2.51 -10.69
C LEU A 111 -4.95 1.69 -10.14
N GLY A 112 -4.85 0.36 -10.15
CA GLY A 112 -5.88 -0.52 -9.58
C GLY A 112 -6.11 -0.25 -8.09
N GLY A 113 -5.04 -0.09 -7.31
CA GLY A 113 -5.15 0.31 -5.90
C GLY A 113 -5.77 1.69 -5.71
N PHE A 114 -5.36 2.67 -6.52
CA PHE A 114 -5.92 4.02 -6.50
C PHE A 114 -7.43 4.02 -6.81
N LEU A 115 -7.86 3.30 -7.84
CA LEU A 115 -9.28 3.15 -8.19
C LEU A 115 -10.10 2.51 -7.07
N CYS A 116 -9.55 1.56 -6.31
CA CYS A 116 -10.22 1.00 -5.15
C CYS A 116 -10.52 2.07 -4.09
N VAL A 117 -9.54 2.93 -3.78
CA VAL A 117 -9.67 4.04 -2.84
C VAL A 117 -10.73 5.03 -3.31
N ILE A 118 -10.64 5.48 -4.57
CA ILE A 118 -11.61 6.42 -5.14
C ILE A 118 -13.03 5.81 -5.14
N THR A 119 -13.17 4.53 -5.48
CA THR A 119 -14.47 3.85 -5.50
C THR A 119 -15.09 3.79 -4.10
N LEU A 120 -14.30 3.52 -3.06
CA LEU A 120 -14.76 3.54 -1.67
C LEU A 120 -15.26 4.94 -1.29
N MET A 121 -14.47 5.98 -1.60
CA MET A 121 -14.83 7.37 -1.29
C MET A 121 -16.10 7.81 -2.03
N VAL A 122 -16.18 7.57 -3.34
CA VAL A 122 -17.35 7.91 -4.15
C VAL A 122 -18.59 7.16 -3.66
N SER A 123 -18.46 5.87 -3.29
CA SER A 123 -19.59 5.11 -2.74
C SER A 123 -20.12 5.72 -1.45
N ALA A 124 -19.23 6.24 -0.60
CA ALA A 124 -19.63 6.93 0.62
C ALA A 124 -20.33 8.27 0.33
N VAL A 125 -19.78 9.08 -0.58
CA VAL A 125 -20.38 10.37 -0.98
C VAL A 125 -21.79 10.16 -1.53
N LEU A 126 -21.98 9.19 -2.43
CA LEU A 126 -23.29 8.89 -3.02
C LEU A 126 -24.30 8.39 -1.99
N LYS A 127 -23.85 7.72 -0.92
CA LYS A 127 -24.72 7.18 0.13
C LYS A 127 -25.14 8.22 1.17
N VAL A 128 -24.33 9.26 1.37
CA VAL A 128 -24.66 10.38 2.28
C VAL A 128 -25.46 11.46 1.57
N GLY A 129 -25.19 11.70 0.29
CA GLY A 129 -25.82 12.77 -0.49
C GLY A 129 -27.17 12.41 -1.13
N GLY A 130 -27.60 11.14 -1.07
CA GLY A 130 -28.90 10.67 -1.56
C GLY A 130 -29.71 10.05 -0.44
#